data_AF-A0A1A7BWR1-F1
#
_entry.id   AF-A0A1A7BWR1-F1
#
_cell.length_a   1.000
_cell.length_b   1.000
_cell.length_c   1.000
_cell.angle_alpha   90.00
_cell.angle_beta   90.00
_cell.angle_gamma   90.00
#
_symmetry.space_group_name_H-M   'P 1'
#
loop_
_entity.id
_entity.type
_entity.pdbx_description
1 polymer ?
#
loop_
_entity_poly.entity_id
_entity_poly.type
_entity_poly.pdbx_seq_one_letter_code
_entity_poly.pdbx_strand_id
1 'polypeptide(L)' 'GKVNASLALAIVERVLLRHGAELQVRNRAGGGLAFQISLPAA' A
#
# COMPACT_ATOMS: atom_id res chain seq x y z
N GLY A 1 -10.54 -7.04 1.98
CA GLY A 1 -10.69 -6.85 3.43
C GLY A 1 -10.18 -5.47 3.78
N LYS A 2 -10.88 -4.72 4.64
CA LYS A 2 -10.46 -3.37 5.05
C LYS A 2 -9.22 -3.47 5.94
N VAL A 3 -8.15 -2.76 5.59
CA VAL A 3 -6.93 -2.67 6.39
C VAL A 3 -7.13 -1.55 7.41
N ASN A 4 -7.02 -1.84 8.70
CA ASN A 4 -7.02 -0.79 9.72
C ASN A 4 -5.66 -0.10 9.68
N ALA A 5 -5.63 1.11 9.12
CA ALA A 5 -4.42 1.88 8.88
C ALA A 5 -4.14 2.86 10.04
N SER A 6 -2.91 2.87 10.54
CA SER A 6 -2.36 3.99 11.30
C SER A 6 -2.47 5.28 10.47
N LEU A 7 -2.48 6.47 11.09
CA LEU A 7 -2.62 7.76 10.39
C LEU A 7 -1.70 7.89 9.16
N ALA A 8 -0.44 7.46 9.27
CA ALA A 8 0.51 7.47 8.15
C ALA A 8 0.07 6.59 6.97
N LEU A 9 -0.45 5.40 7.24
CA LEU A 9 -0.92 4.49 6.20
C LEU A 9 -2.22 5.01 5.55
N ALA A 10 -3.07 5.71 6.31
CA ALA A 10 -4.25 6.37 5.76
C ALA A 10 -3.89 7.51 4.79
N ILE A 11 -2.79 8.25 5.05
CA ILE A 11 -2.27 9.26 4.11
C ILE A 11 -1.78 8.58 2.82
N VAL A 12 -1.02 7.50 2.95
CA VAL A 12 -0.51 6.74 1.79
C VAL A 12 -1.67 6.23 0.94
N GLU A 13 -2.68 5.61 1.55
CA GLU A 13 -3.88 5.13 0.85
C GLU A 13 -4.58 6.26 0.07
N ARG A 14 -4.71 7.45 0.68
CA ARG A 14 -5.31 8.62 0.00
C ARG A 14 -4.52 9.07 -1.22
N VAL A 15 -3.19 9.06 -1.15
CA VAL A 15 -2.33 9.39 -2.29
C VAL A 15 -2.49 8.35 -3.40
N LEU A 16 -2.48 7.07 -3.04
CA LEU A 16 -2.61 5.99 -4.01
C LEU A 16 -3.96 6.02 -4.74
N LEU A 17 -5.05 6.21 -4.01
CA LEU A 17 -6.39 6.38 -4.59
C LEU A 17 -6.45 7.54 -5.57
N ARG A 18 -5.80 8.68 -5.25
CA ARG A 18 -5.76 9.85 -6.14
C ARG A 18 -5.08 9.56 -7.48
N HIS A 19 -4.10 8.65 -7.49
CA HIS A 19 -3.30 8.33 -8.67
C HIS A 19 -3.74 7.02 -9.36
N GLY A 20 -4.87 6.42 -8.95
CA GLY A 20 -5.31 5.12 -9.48
C GLY A 20 -4.31 3.99 -9.22
N ALA A 21 -3.50 4.13 -8.16
CA ALA A 21 -2.44 3.21 -7.82
C ALA A 21 -2.90 2.15 -6.83
N GLU A 22 -2.23 0.99 -6.83
CA GLU A 22 -2.50 -0.12 -5.92
C GLU A 22 -1.36 -0.31 -4.91
N LEU A 23 -1.71 -0.72 -3.69
CA LEU A 23 -0.76 -1.13 -2.64
C LEU A 23 -0.92 -2.62 -2.33
N GLN A 24 0.20 -3.34 -2.35
CA GLN A 24 0.29 -4.71 -1.85
C GLN A 24 1.23 -4.76 -0.66
N VAL A 25 0.79 -5.42 0.42
CA VAL A 25 1.58 -5.64 1.63
C VAL A 25 1.72 -7.14 1.83
N ARG A 26 2.95 -7.63 1.94
CA ARG A 26 3.24 -9.05 2.19
C ARG A 26 4.29 -9.20 3.27
N ASN A 27 4.14 -10.25 4.07
CA ASN A 27 5.16 -10.68 5.02
C ASN A 27 6.21 -11.50 4.26
N ARG A 28 7.50 -11.20 4.46
CA ARG A 28 8.58 -11.93 3.80
C ARG A 28 8.93 -13.17 4.63
N ALA A 29 9.21 -14.29 3.95
CA ALA A 29 9.73 -15.48 4.61
C ALA A 29 11.05 -15.14 5.35
N GLY A 30 11.14 -15.49 6.63
CA GLY A 30 12.23 -15.05 7.52
C GLY A 30 11.99 -13.71 8.24
N GLY A 31 10.82 -13.10 8.06
CA GLY A 31 10.39 -11.90 8.77
C GLY A 31 10.57 -10.59 8.00
N GLY A 32 9.84 -9.58 8.45
CA GLY A 32 9.79 -8.25 7.86
C GLY A 32 8.61 -8.05 6.90
N LEU A 33 8.27 -6.79 6.66
CA LEU A 33 7.18 -6.40 5.77
C LEU A 33 7.75 -5.90 4.44
N ALA A 34 7.15 -6.33 3.33
CA ALA A 34 7.40 -5.79 2.01
C ALA A 34 6.15 -5.06 1.51
N PHE A 35 6.34 -3.81 1.11
CA PHE A 35 5.33 -2.97 0.49
C PHE A 35 5.65 -2.83 -1.00
N GLN A 36 4.64 -2.97 -1.85
CA GLN A 36 4.77 -2.79 -3.29
C GLN A 36 3.66 -1.85 -3.77
N ILE A 37 4.05 -0.82 -4.51
CA ILE A 37 3.14 0.16 -5.11
C ILE A 37 3.19 -0.02 -6.62
N SER A 38 2.02 -0.09 -7.26
CA SER A 38 1.87 -0.17 -8.72
C SER A 38 1.06 1.01 -9.20
N LEU A 39 1.60 1.78 -10.15
CA LEU A 39 0.90 2.89 -10.79
C LEU A 39 0.44 2.48 -12.20
N PRO A 40 -0.67 3.05 -12.71
CA PRO A 40 -1.06 2.91 -14.10
C PRO A 40 0.06 3.42 -15.03
N ALA A 41 0.29 2.70 -16.13
CA ALA A 41 1.14 3.21 -17.20
C ALA A 41 0.48 4.44 -17.85
N ALA A 42 1.31 5.36 -18.35
CA ALA A 42 0.87 6.58 -19.03
C ALA A 42 0.34 6.31 -20.44
#